data_AF-A0A4U3AD91-F1
#
_entry.id   AF-A0A4U3AD91-F1
#
_cell.length_a   1.000
_cell.length_b   1.000
_cell.length_c   1.000
_cell.angle_alpha   90.00
_cell.angle_beta   90.00
_cell.angle_gamma   90.00
#
_symmetry.space_group_name_H-M   'P 1'
#
loop_
_entity.id
_entity.type
_entity.pdbx_description
1 polymer ?
#
loop_
_entity_poly.entity_id
_entity_poly.type
_entity_poly.pdbx_seq_one_letter_code
_entity_poly.pdbx_strand_id
1 'polypeptide(L)' 'ASILVNKIKAAQYVRNNPGEVCPAKWQEGSATLKPSLDLVGKI' A
#
# COMPACT_ATOMS: atom_id res chain seq x y z
N ALA A 1 -17.68 -9.06 0.68
CA ALA A 1 -17.01 -9.33 1.98
C ALA A 1 -15.50 -9.10 1.95
N SER A 2 -14.76 -9.55 0.92
CA SER A 2 -13.27 -9.57 0.93
C SER A 2 -12.57 -8.20 0.89
N ILE A 3 -13.24 -7.11 0.50
CA ILE A 3 -12.64 -5.76 0.48
C ILE A 3 -12.27 -5.26 1.87
N LEU A 4 -13.09 -5.55 2.89
CA LEU A 4 -12.83 -5.08 4.25
C LEU A 4 -11.56 -5.72 4.82
N VAL A 5 -11.41 -7.03 4.59
CA VAL A 5 -10.23 -7.80 4.98
C VAL A 5 -8.97 -7.28 4.28
N ASN A 6 -9.04 -6.99 2.98
CA ASN A 6 -7.91 -6.45 2.23
C ASN A 6 -7.49 -5.06 2.73
N LYS A 7 -8.46 -4.19 3.08
CA LYS A 7 -8.19 -2.87 3.65
C LYS A 7 -7.52 -2.96 5.02
N ILE A 8 -7.98 -3.87 5.88
CA ILE A 8 -7.38 -4.09 7.21
C ILE A 8 -5.94 -4.57 7.07
N LYS A 9 -5.68 -5.53 6.18
CA LYS A 9 -4.33 -6.04 5.90
C LYS A 9 -3.40 -4.95 5.36
N ALA A 10 -3.88 -4.14 4.41
CA ALA A 10 -3.12 -3.01 3.88
C ALA A 10 -2.78 -1.99 4.97
N ALA A 11 -3.73 -1.66 5.85
CA ALA A 11 -3.49 -0.75 6.97
C ALA A 11 -2.47 -1.31 7.97
N GLN A 12 -2.51 -2.60 8.27
CA GLN A 12 -1.52 -3.27 9.11
C GLN A 12 -0.12 -3.23 8.46
N TYR A 13 -0.04 -3.49 7.15
CA TYR A 13 1.21 -3.46 6.39
C TYR A 13 1.87 -2.08 6.39
N VAL A 14 1.13 -1.02 6.04
CA VAL A 14 1.63 0.36 6.01
C VAL A 14 2.11 0.82 7.38
N ARG A 15 1.44 0.39 8.45
CA ARG A 15 1.85 0.70 9.83
C ARG A 15 3.18 0.05 10.21
N ASN A 16 3.41 -1.18 9.74
CA ASN A 16 4.64 -1.93 10.03
C ASN A 16 5.81 -1.55 9.10
N ASN A 17 5.51 -1.00 7.92
CA ASN A 17 6.50 -0.62 6.90
C ASN A 17 6.44 0.90 6.67
N PRO A 18 7.07 1.72 7.54
CA PRO A 18 7.04 3.16 7.42
C PRO A 18 7.66 3.63 6.10
N GLY A 19 6.90 4.37 5.31
CA GLY A 19 7.32 4.86 4.01
C GLY A 19 6.95 3.92 2.85
N GLU A 20 6.17 2.87 3.06
CA GLU A 20 5.55 2.11 1.98
C GLU A 20 4.04 2.34 1.95
N VAL A 21 3.47 2.42 0.75
CA VAL A 21 2.03 2.56 0.52
C VAL A 21 1.52 1.43 -0.36
N CYS A 22 0.32 0.96 -0.04
CA CYS A 22 -0.36 -0.09 -0.79
C CYS A 22 -1.14 0.53 -1.98
N PRO A 23 -0.81 0.20 -3.24
CA PRO A 23 -1.54 0.70 -4.42
C PRO A 23 -2.97 0.17 -4.53
N ALA A 24 -3.72 0.68 -5.52
CA ALA A 24 -5.07 0.21 -5.79
C ALA A 24 -5.10 -1.31 -6.04
N LYS A 25 -6.04 -2.01 -5.38
CA LYS A 25 -6.20 -3.47 -5.41
C LYS A 25 -5.04 -4.28 -4.80
N TRP A 26 -4.21 -3.68 -3.95
CA TRP A 26 -3.14 -4.40 -3.24
C TRP A 26 -3.64 -5.58 -2.40
N GLN A 27 -2.82 -6.64 -2.36
CA GLN A 27 -3.01 -7.87 -1.56
C GLN A 27 -1.68 -8.26 -0.89
N GLU A 28 -1.73 -9.06 0.18
CA GLU A 28 -0.53 -9.56 0.86
C GLU A 28 0.44 -10.23 -0.13
N GLY A 29 1.68 -9.74 -0.18
CA GLY A 29 2.72 -10.20 -1.12
C GLY A 29 2.78 -9.44 -2.46
N SER A 30 1.86 -8.49 -2.70
CA SER A 30 1.91 -7.62 -3.89
C SER A 30 2.92 -6.48 -3.72
N ALA A 31 3.42 -5.95 -4.84
CA ALA A 31 4.34 -4.82 -4.87
C ALA A 31 3.75 -3.59 -4.15
N THR A 32 4.59 -2.97 -3.33
CA THR A 32 4.29 -1.73 -2.60
C THR A 32 5.03 -0.58 -3.27
N LEU A 33 4.52 0.63 -3.08
CA LEU A 33 5.15 1.84 -3.59
C LEU A 33 5.80 2.58 -2.44
N LYS A 34 7.04 3.03 -2.63
CA LYS A 34 7.67 3.98 -1.72
C LYS A 34 7.35 5.39 -2.26
N PRO A 35 6.58 6.23 -1.53
CA PRO A 35 6.39 7.59 -1.95
C PRO A 35 7.74 8.31 -1.85
N SER A 36 8.28 8.71 -3.01
CA SER A 36 9.44 9.60 -3.09
C SER A 36 9.02 10.91 -3.76
N LEU A 37 9.75 11.99 -3.48
CA LEU A 37 9.57 13.28 -4.14
C LEU A 37 9.66 13.17 -5.67
N ASP A 38 10.47 12.23 -6.18
CA ASP A 38 10.63 12.00 -7.62
C ASP A 38 9.43 11.30 -8.29
N LEU A 39 8.53 10.71 -7.49
CA LEU A 39 7.31 10.02 -7.94
C LEU A 39 6.08 10.94 -7.92
N VAL A 40 6.16 12.11 -7.27
CA VAL A 40 5.06 13.08 -7.21
C VAL A 40 4.88 13.73 -8.58
N GLY A 41 3.73 13.48 -9.22
CA GLY A 41 3.37 14.04 -10.54
C GLY A 41 3.70 13.18 -11.77
N LYS A 42 4.27 11.98 -11.58
CA LYS A 42 4.50 10.99 -12.66
C LYS A 42 3.52 9.80 -12.64
N ILE A 43 2.73 9.69 -11.57
CA ILE A 43 1.67 8.68 -11.36
C ILE A 43 0.35 9.41 -11.19
#